data_AF-A0A967J912-F1
#
_entry.id   AF-A0A967J912-F1
#
_cell.length_a   1.000
_cell.length_b   1.000
_cell.length_c   1.000
_cell.angle_alpha   90.00
_cell.angle_beta   90.00
_cell.angle_gamma   90.00
#
_symmetry.space_group_name_H-M   'P 1'
#
loop_
_entity.id
_entity.type
_entity.pdbx_description
1 polymer ?
#
loop_
_entity_poly.entity_id
_entity_poly.type
_entity_poly.pdbx_seq_one_letter_code
_entity_poly.pdbx_strand_id
1 'polypeptide(L)' 'DGDTDGDGFIDCQDNCPALPNDQADADGDGTGDACDGCPLDSGKVAPGVCGCGISDLDTDNDQVADCVD' A
#
# COMPACT_ATOMS: atom_id res chain seq x y z
N ASP A 1 4.10 7.27 22.12
CA ASP A 1 3.91 6.44 20.93
C ASP A 1 3.95 4.99 21.35
N GLY A 2 3.02 4.17 20.87
CA GLY A 2 2.85 2.78 21.29
C GLY A 2 3.63 1.81 20.39
N ASP A 3 3.38 0.52 20.61
CA ASP A 3 3.70 -0.58 19.70
C ASP A 3 2.40 -1.39 19.69
N THR A 4 1.55 -1.10 18.71
CA THR A 4 0.15 -1.53 18.68
C THR A 4 0.03 -3.02 18.39
N ASP A 5 0.96 -3.59 17.64
CA ASP A 5 0.90 -4.98 17.19
C ASP A 5 1.93 -5.90 17.86
N GLY A 6 2.89 -5.34 18.59
CA GLY A 6 3.84 -6.04 19.44
C GLY A 6 5.01 -6.66 18.67
N ASP A 7 5.35 -6.14 17.50
CA ASP A 7 6.43 -6.66 16.66
C ASP A 7 7.83 -6.12 17.03
N GLY A 8 7.86 -5.12 17.92
CA GLY A 8 9.08 -4.50 18.44
C GLY A 8 9.46 -3.18 17.76
N PHE A 9 8.69 -2.71 16.79
CA PHE A 9 8.79 -1.36 16.23
C PHE A 9 7.69 -0.47 16.84
N ILE A 10 8.02 0.77 17.20
CA ILE A 10 7.00 1.70 17.72
C ILE A 10 6.16 2.23 16.56
N ASP A 11 4.89 2.57 16.79
CA ASP A 11 3.91 2.93 15.75
C ASP A 11 4.44 3.99 14.75
N CYS A 12 5.25 4.97 15.18
CA CYS A 12 5.82 6.01 14.32
C CYS A 12 7.11 5.61 13.56
N GLN A 13 7.67 4.44 13.87
CA GLN A 13 8.81 3.81 13.20
C GLN A 13 8.43 2.49 12.52
N ASP A 14 7.14 2.14 12.55
CA ASP A 14 6.59 0.91 12.01
C ASP A 14 5.88 1.20 10.68
N ASN A 15 6.32 0.56 9.61
CA ASN A 15 5.71 0.69 8.29
C ASN A 15 4.38 -0.10 8.15
N CYS A 16 3.98 -0.86 9.17
CA CYS A 16 2.69 -1.54 9.31
C CYS A 16 2.15 -1.53 10.77
N PRO A 17 1.75 -0.38 11.36
CA PRO A 17 1.43 -0.24 12.79
C PRO A 17 0.29 -1.09 13.38
N ALA A 18 -0.35 -1.95 12.59
CA ALA A 18 -1.44 -2.81 13.04
C ALA A 18 -1.22 -4.28 12.64
N LEU A 19 -0.06 -4.62 12.07
CA LEU A 19 0.23 -5.94 11.55
C LEU A 19 1.72 -6.28 11.70
N PRO A 20 2.05 -7.24 12.58
CA PRO A 20 3.45 -7.55 12.88
C PRO A 20 4.24 -7.94 11.64
N ASN A 21 5.39 -7.33 11.42
CA ASN A 21 6.23 -7.63 10.26
C ASN A 21 7.74 -7.51 10.58
N ASP A 22 8.58 -7.65 9.55
CA ASP A 22 10.03 -7.50 9.64
C ASP A 22 10.53 -6.17 9.03
N GLN A 23 9.61 -5.21 8.85
CA GLN A 23 9.84 -3.91 8.23
C GLN A 23 10.36 -4.00 6.78
N ALA A 24 10.07 -5.09 6.06
CA ALA A 24 10.26 -5.14 4.62
C ALA A 24 9.35 -4.12 3.93
N ASP A 25 9.91 -3.42 2.94
CA ASP A 25 9.26 -2.41 2.08
C ASP A 25 10.00 -2.44 0.74
N ALA A 26 9.51 -3.27 -0.19
CA ALA A 26 10.24 -3.62 -1.40
C ALA A 26 10.24 -2.52 -2.47
N ASP A 27 9.25 -1.64 -2.46
CA ASP A 27 9.15 -0.51 -3.40
C ASP A 27 9.52 0.85 -2.79
N GLY A 28 9.63 0.93 -1.46
CA GLY A 28 10.14 2.09 -0.74
C GLY A 28 9.11 3.21 -0.58
N ASP A 29 7.82 2.89 -0.56
CA ASP A 29 6.75 3.89 -0.40
C ASP A 29 6.44 4.24 1.06
N GLY A 30 7.00 3.49 2.01
CA GLY A 30 6.82 3.67 3.44
C GLY A 30 5.69 2.83 4.04
N THR A 31 4.98 2.05 3.23
CA THR A 31 4.06 0.98 3.66
C THR A 31 4.80 -0.34 3.60
N GLY A 32 4.75 -1.13 4.68
CA GLY A 32 5.46 -2.41 4.69
C GLY A 32 4.79 -3.47 3.81
N ASP A 33 5.60 -4.38 3.26
CA ASP A 33 5.16 -5.51 2.41
C ASP A 33 4.03 -6.34 3.05
N ALA A 34 3.95 -6.35 4.38
CA ALA A 34 2.92 -7.08 5.13
C ALA A 34 1.53 -6.44 5.03
N CYS A 35 1.45 -5.12 4.95
CA CYS A 35 0.21 -4.35 4.92
C CYS A 35 -0.01 -3.59 3.60
N ASP A 36 0.94 -3.70 2.67
CA ASP A 36 0.81 -3.21 1.31
C ASP A 36 0.09 -4.24 0.41
N GLY A 37 -1.01 -3.82 -0.22
CA GLY A 37 -1.74 -4.62 -1.19
C GLY A 37 -1.05 -4.74 -2.55
N CYS A 38 0.00 -3.95 -2.79
CA CYS A 38 0.75 -3.83 -4.02
C CYS A 38 2.26 -3.59 -3.73
N PRO A 39 2.95 -4.56 -3.10
CA PRO A 39 4.31 -4.42 -2.52
C PRO A 39 5.45 -4.19 -3.53
N LEU A 40 5.14 -3.95 -4.80
CA LEU A 40 6.11 -3.70 -5.86
C LEU A 40 5.75 -2.44 -6.67
N ASP A 41 4.78 -1.66 -6.21
CA ASP A 41 4.25 -0.48 -6.88
C ASP A 41 4.14 0.68 -5.88
N SER A 42 5.23 1.44 -5.77
CA SER A 42 5.33 2.56 -4.83
C SER A 42 4.33 3.70 -5.09
N GLY A 43 3.58 3.63 -6.20
CA GLY A 43 2.51 4.58 -6.52
C GLY A 43 1.15 4.17 -5.97
N LYS A 44 1.02 2.96 -5.41
CA LYS A 44 -0.27 2.36 -5.12
C LYS A 44 -0.17 1.35 -3.99
N VAL A 45 -0.72 1.66 -2.81
CA VAL A 45 -0.76 0.74 -1.64
C VAL A 45 -1.90 -0.31 -1.72
N ALA A 46 -2.83 -0.15 -2.66
CA ALA A 46 -3.99 -1.01 -2.79
C ALA A 46 -4.31 -1.31 -4.26
N PRO A 47 -4.65 -2.55 -4.65
CA PRO A 47 -4.86 -2.91 -6.05
C PRO A 47 -5.88 -2.05 -6.78
N GLY A 48 -6.90 -1.50 -6.11
CA GLY A 48 -7.93 -0.70 -6.77
C GLY A 48 -8.72 -1.49 -7.81
N VAL A 49 -9.31 -0.79 -8.79
CA VAL A 49 -10.13 -1.40 -9.84
C VAL A 49 -9.24 -2.06 -10.91
N CYS A 50 -8.11 -1.42 -11.21
CA CYS A 50 -7.21 -1.84 -12.27
C CYS A 50 -6.12 -2.83 -11.82
N GLY A 51 -6.06 -3.17 -10.54
CA GLY A 51 -4.95 -3.93 -9.97
C GLY A 51 -3.70 -3.09 -9.74
N CYS A 52 -2.64 -3.73 -9.24
CA CYS A 52 -1.34 -3.09 -9.04
C CYS A 52 -0.66 -2.78 -10.39
N GLY A 53 0.16 -1.72 -10.42
CA GLY A 53 0.92 -1.29 -11.60
C GLY A 53 0.10 -0.54 -12.66
N ILE A 54 -1.22 -0.40 -12.44
CA ILE A 54 -2.14 0.26 -13.37
C ILE A 54 -2.92 1.36 -12.64
N SER A 55 -2.95 2.55 -13.24
CA SER A 55 -3.66 3.71 -12.72
C SER A 55 -5.18 3.47 -12.69
N ASP A 56 -5.84 3.85 -11.59
CA ASP A 56 -7.32 3.90 -11.50
C ASP A 56 -7.88 5.26 -11.96
N LEU A 57 -7.12 6.04 -12.73
CA LEU A 57 -7.60 7.30 -13.29
C LEU A 57 -8.70 7.03 -14.32
N ASP A 58 -9.67 7.92 -14.31
CA ASP A 58 -10.71 8.06 -15.33
C ASP A 58 -10.42 9.36 -16.08
N THR A 59 -9.87 9.23 -17.29
CA THR A 59 -9.43 10.37 -18.10
C THR A 59 -10.60 11.09 -18.76
N ASP A 60 -11.70 10.40 -19.07
CA ASP A 60 -12.84 10.97 -19.80
C ASP A 60 -14.05 11.35 -18.92
N ASN A 61 -13.97 11.01 -17.63
CA ASN A 61 -14.91 11.29 -16.55
C ASN A 61 -16.29 10.62 -16.71
N ASP A 62 -16.33 9.41 -17.28
CA ASP A 62 -17.57 8.63 -17.41
C ASP A 62 -17.86 7.71 -16.19
N GLN A 63 -16.95 7.70 -15.21
CA GLN A 63 -16.91 6.87 -13.99
C GLN A 63 -16.43 5.43 -14.21
N VAL A 64 -15.84 5.15 -15.36
CA VAL A 64 -15.13 3.92 -15.68
C VAL A 64 -13.64 4.27 -15.74
N ALA A 65 -12.81 3.55 -14.98
CA ALA A 65 -11.37 3.80 -15.03
C ALA A 65 -10.81 3.43 -16.42
N ASP A 66 -9.76 4.11 -16.88
CA ASP A 66 -9.17 3.92 -18.22
C ASP A 66 -8.81 2.46 -18.55
N CYS A 67 -8.56 1.64 -17.52
CA CYS A 67 -8.22 0.22 -17.68
C CYS A 67 -9.45 -0.68 -17.97
N VAL A 68 -10.66 -0.18 -17.75
CA VAL A 68 -11.95 -0.88 -17.88
C VAL A 68 -12.94 -0.16 -18.80
N ASP A 69 -12.53 0.96 -19.40
CA ASP A 69 -13.27 1.75 -20.40
C ASP A 69 -13.15 1.15 -21.82
#